data_AF-A0AA43D7X7-F1
#
_entry.id   AF-A0AA43D7X7-F1
#
_cell.length_a   1.000
_cell.length_b   1.000
_cell.length_c   1.000
_cell.angle_alpha   90.00
_cell.angle_beta   90.00
_cell.angle_gamma   90.00
#
_symmetry.space_group_name_H-M   'P 1'
#
loop_
_entity.id
_entity.type
_entity.pdbx_description
1 polymer ?
#
loop_
_entity_poly.entity_id
_entity_poly.type
_entity_poly.pdbx_seq_one_letter_code
_entity_poly.pdbx_strand_id
1 'polypeptide(L)'
;MPCCFGKFKRIVLPFVFFIVQSATAQEIGLQLYSLRNQFAKDVPGTMDKVRKMGIKEVEMFGTYGLGFPEFIKILADNEITVTSYGAEFDKLKNFPRKLA
;
A
#
# COMPACT_ATOMS: atom_id res chain seq x y z
N MET A 1 31.46 49.36 46.53
CA MET A 1 30.76 49.82 45.31
C MET A 1 31.02 48.79 44.20
N PRO A 2 30.09 48.53 43.27
CA PRO A 2 28.89 47.72 43.46
C PRO A 2 28.87 46.45 42.58
N CYS A 3 27.98 45.53 42.97
CA CYS A 3 27.24 44.54 42.20
C CYS A 3 27.59 44.28 40.72
N CYS A 4 27.52 42.99 40.33
CA CYS A 4 26.61 42.61 39.24
C CYS A 4 26.19 41.13 39.34
N PHE A 5 24.98 40.94 39.88
CA PHE A 5 24.20 39.70 39.86
C PHE A 5 23.68 39.48 38.43
N GLY A 6 24.26 38.52 37.70
CA GLY A 6 23.95 38.24 36.30
C GLY A 6 22.80 37.24 36.12
N LYS A 7 21.59 37.77 35.96
CA LYS A 7 20.40 37.22 35.27
C LYS A 7 20.38 35.71 35.00
N PHE A 8 19.63 35.00 35.85
CA PHE A 8 19.01 33.72 35.53
C PHE A 8 18.19 33.86 34.23
N LYS A 9 18.73 33.44 33.09
CA LYS A 9 17.92 33.28 31.87
C LYS A 9 16.96 32.15 32.16
N ARG A 10 15.66 32.49 32.24
CA ARG A 10 14.54 31.56 32.26
C ARG A 10 14.66 30.59 31.09
N ILE A 11 15.28 29.43 31.31
CA ILE A 11 15.19 28.26 30.44
C ILE A 11 14.01 27.44 30.99
N VAL A 12 12.80 27.94 30.79
CA VAL A 12 11.58 27.16 31.02
C VAL A 12 10.65 27.44 29.85
N LEU A 13 10.34 26.36 29.13
CA LEU A 13 9.38 26.21 28.02
C LEU A 13 9.78 26.76 26.64
N PRO A 14 9.67 25.96 25.56
CA PRO A 14 8.67 24.89 25.43
C PRO A 14 9.30 23.50 25.22
N PHE A 15 9.32 22.67 26.27
CA PHE A 15 9.45 21.21 26.11
C PHE A 15 8.07 20.56 25.84
N VAL A 16 7.10 21.35 25.38
CA VAL A 16 5.70 20.95 25.18
C VAL A 16 5.27 21.37 23.77
N PHE A 17 5.98 20.92 22.75
CA PHE A 17 5.45 20.93 21.37
C PHE A 17 6.32 20.02 20.51
N PHE A 18 6.03 18.72 20.52
CA PHE A 18 6.22 17.77 19.40
C PHE A 18 5.94 16.34 19.88
N ILE A 19 4.74 16.08 20.41
CA ILE A 19 4.18 14.73 20.19
C ILE A 19 3.53 14.83 18.82
N VAL A 20 4.34 14.68 17.76
CA VAL A 20 3.80 14.37 16.44
C VAL A 20 3.28 12.95 16.54
N GLN A 21 1.99 12.82 16.84
CA GLN A 21 1.27 11.60 16.55
C GLN A 21 1.41 11.37 15.05
N SER A 22 2.23 10.40 14.69
CA SER A 22 2.30 9.90 13.33
C SER A 22 0.92 9.30 13.04
N ALA A 23 0.08 10.05 12.33
CA ALA A 23 -1.17 9.52 11.81
C ALA A 23 -0.81 8.50 10.74
N THR A 24 -0.88 7.22 11.08
CA THR A 24 -0.74 6.15 10.09
C THR A 24 -2.01 6.13 9.25
N ALA A 25 -1.87 6.25 7.93
CA ALA A 25 -3.00 6.06 7.03
C ALA A 25 -3.55 4.64 7.19
N GLN A 26 -4.86 4.46 6.97
CA GLN A 26 -5.47 3.14 6.96
C GLN A 26 -4.88 2.31 5.82
N GLU A 27 -4.57 1.05 6.10
CA GLU A 27 -4.21 0.09 5.06
C GLU A 27 -5.42 -0.18 4.16
N ILE A 28 -5.21 -0.03 2.85
CA ILE A 28 -6.26 -0.26 1.85
C ILE A 28 -5.82 -1.33 0.85
N GLY A 29 -6.75 -2.22 0.53
CA GLY A 29 -6.64 -3.18 -0.55
C GLY A 29 -7.39 -2.71 -1.80
N LEU A 30 -6.90 -3.06 -2.97
CA LEU A 30 -7.56 -2.76 -4.25
C LEU A 30 -7.95 -4.04 -4.99
N GLN A 31 -9.23 -4.22 -5.26
CA GLN A 31 -9.67 -5.19 -6.26
C GLN A 31 -9.38 -4.64 -7.67
N LEU A 32 -8.38 -5.25 -8.33
CA LEU A 32 -7.82 -4.88 -9.63
C LEU A 32 -8.84 -4.78 -10.76
N TYR A 33 -9.99 -5.46 -10.70
CA TYR A 33 -11.05 -5.30 -11.72
C TYR A 33 -11.57 -3.84 -11.83
N SER A 34 -11.40 -3.05 -10.78
CA SER A 34 -11.67 -1.60 -10.79
C SER A 34 -10.86 -0.85 -11.86
N LEU A 35 -9.68 -1.36 -12.24
CA LEU A 35 -8.76 -0.79 -13.23
C LEU A 35 -8.76 -1.54 -14.58
N ARG A 36 -9.79 -2.36 -14.87
CA ARG A 36 -9.86 -3.21 -16.08
C ARG A 36 -9.62 -2.45 -17.40
N ASN A 37 -10.04 -1.19 -17.49
CA ASN A 37 -9.86 -0.37 -18.69
C ASN A 37 -8.41 0.09 -18.87
N GLN A 38 -7.66 0.24 -17.78
CA GLN A 38 -6.25 0.58 -17.79
C GLN A 38 -5.42 -0.67 -18.10
N PHE A 39 -5.76 -1.81 -17.47
CA PHE A 39 -5.14 -3.10 -17.77
C PHE A 39 -5.31 -3.52 -19.23
N ALA A 40 -6.45 -3.25 -19.85
CA ALA A 40 -6.68 -3.51 -21.28
C ALA A 40 -5.73 -2.73 -22.21
N LYS A 41 -5.06 -1.68 -21.71
CA LYS A 41 -4.14 -0.83 -22.47
C LYS A 41 -2.68 -1.13 -22.15
N ASP A 42 -2.36 -1.31 -20.88
CA ASP A 42 -0.99 -1.41 -20.39
C ASP A 42 -0.96 -2.07 -19.01
N VAL A 43 -0.65 -3.37 -18.95
CA VAL A 43 -0.61 -4.10 -17.69
C VAL A 43 0.53 -3.65 -16.78
N PRO A 44 1.81 -3.60 -17.23
CA PRO A 44 2.92 -3.14 -16.38
C PRO A 44 2.74 -1.69 -15.91
N GLY A 45 2.36 -0.77 -16.79
CA GLY A 45 2.19 0.64 -16.43
C GLY A 45 0.96 0.88 -15.55
N THR A 46 -0.05 0.02 -15.59
CA THR A 46 -1.16 0.07 -14.63
C THR A 46 -0.69 -0.32 -13.23
N MET A 47 0.11 -1.38 -13.09
CA MET A 47 0.65 -1.77 -11.79
C MET A 47 1.63 -0.74 -11.21
N ASP A 48 2.45 -0.11 -12.06
CA ASP A 48 3.31 1.00 -11.64
C ASP A 48 2.50 2.19 -11.09
N LYS A 49 1.33 2.49 -11.68
CA LYS A 49 0.42 3.50 -11.14
C LYS A 49 -0.15 3.10 -9.77
N VAL A 50 -0.55 1.83 -9.59
CA VAL A 50 -1.04 1.33 -8.29
C VAL A 50 0.04 1.49 -7.22
N ARG A 51 1.30 1.12 -7.53
CA ARG A 51 2.44 1.35 -6.63
C ARG A 51 2.59 2.83 -6.28
N LYS A 52 2.54 3.72 -7.28
CA LYS A 52 2.63 5.18 -7.08
C LYS A 52 1.48 5.78 -6.24
N MET A 53 0.32 5.12 -6.21
CA MET A 53 -0.78 5.49 -5.30
C MET A 53 -0.50 5.11 -3.83
N GLY A 54 0.56 4.35 -3.56
CA GLY A 54 0.89 3.87 -2.22
C GLY A 54 0.10 2.61 -1.79
N ILE A 55 -0.64 1.99 -2.71
CA ILE A 55 -1.39 0.76 -2.44
C ILE A 55 -0.42 -0.42 -2.44
N LYS A 56 -0.47 -1.23 -1.38
CA LYS A 56 0.43 -2.39 -1.19
C LYS A 56 -0.28 -3.73 -1.31
N GLU A 57 -1.61 -3.75 -1.21
CA GLU A 57 -2.40 -4.97 -1.21
C GLU A 57 -3.44 -4.97 -2.33
N VAL A 58 -3.59 -6.12 -2.99
CA VAL A 58 -4.56 -6.27 -4.08
C VAL A 58 -5.33 -7.58 -3.98
N GLU A 59 -6.59 -7.52 -4.41
CA GLU A 59 -7.34 -8.70 -4.80
C GLU A 59 -7.21 -8.89 -6.31
N MET A 60 -6.92 -10.10 -6.75
CA MET A 60 -6.86 -10.45 -8.17
C MET A 60 -7.89 -11.53 -8.55
N PHE A 61 -8.23 -11.63 -9.82
CA PHE A 61 -9.09 -12.71 -10.36
C PHE A 61 -8.44 -13.42 -11.57
N GLY A 62 -7.54 -12.73 -12.27
CA GLY A 62 -6.84 -13.22 -13.46
C GLY A 62 -5.64 -12.34 -13.78
N THR A 63 -5.07 -12.53 -14.97
CA THR A 63 -3.74 -12.01 -15.35
C THR A 63 -3.77 -11.00 -16.50
N TYR A 64 -4.96 -10.54 -16.90
CA TYR A 64 -5.15 -9.56 -17.97
C TYR A 64 -4.45 -9.91 -19.30
N GLY A 65 -4.46 -11.21 -19.65
CA GLY A 65 -3.88 -11.72 -20.89
C GLY A 65 -2.42 -12.18 -20.78
N LEU A 66 -1.78 -11.99 -19.62
CA LEU A 66 -0.41 -12.47 -19.38
C LEU A 66 -0.37 -13.90 -18.84
N GLY A 67 0.80 -14.53 -18.91
CA GLY A 67 1.05 -15.76 -18.16
C GLY A 67 0.98 -15.51 -16.65
N PHE A 68 0.52 -16.49 -15.87
CA PHE A 68 0.46 -16.34 -14.41
C PHE A 68 1.82 -16.00 -13.79
N PRO A 69 2.94 -16.69 -14.12
CA PRO A 69 4.25 -16.35 -13.54
C PRO A 69 4.70 -14.92 -13.90
N GLU A 70 4.37 -14.47 -15.11
CA GLU A 70 4.71 -13.12 -15.58
C GLU A 70 3.93 -12.05 -14.81
N PHE A 71 2.62 -12.25 -14.64
CA PHE A 71 1.80 -11.31 -13.88
C PHE A 71 2.23 -11.23 -12.40
N ILE A 72 2.51 -12.37 -11.77
CA ILE A 72 3.05 -12.41 -10.40
C ILE A 72 4.39 -11.67 -10.31
N LYS A 73 5.28 -11.81 -11.31
CA LYS A 73 6.52 -11.05 -11.36
C LYS A 73 6.27 -9.53 -11.42
N ILE A 74 5.31 -9.08 -12.24
CA ILE A 74 4.96 -7.65 -12.31
C ILE A 74 4.46 -7.13 -10.96
N LEU A 75 3.63 -7.90 -10.24
CA LEU A 75 3.18 -7.53 -8.89
C LEU A 75 4.36 -7.42 -7.92
N ALA A 76 5.27 -8.41 -7.94
CA ALA A 76 6.46 -8.42 -7.09
C ALA A 76 7.42 -7.26 -7.39
N ASP A 77 7.70 -6.98 -8.67
CA ASP A 77 8.52 -5.85 -9.11
C ASP A 77 7.92 -4.49 -8.67
N ASN A 78 6.61 -4.45 -8.43
CA ASN A 78 5.89 -3.27 -7.94
C ASN A 78 5.67 -3.26 -6.42
N GLU A 79 6.25 -4.22 -5.69
CA GLU A 79 6.11 -4.35 -4.23
C GLU A 79 4.64 -4.47 -3.78
N ILE A 80 3.83 -5.20 -4.55
CA ILE A 80 2.41 -5.41 -4.30
C ILE A 80 2.16 -6.86 -3.89
N THR A 81 1.50 -7.03 -2.75
CA THR A 81 1.09 -8.32 -2.20
C THR A 81 -0.32 -8.67 -2.66
N VAL A 82 -0.52 -9.90 -3.13
CA VAL A 82 -1.86 -10.46 -3.37
C VAL A 82 -2.39 -11.00 -2.06
N THR A 83 -3.42 -10.38 -1.50
CA THR A 83 -4.02 -10.79 -0.22
C THR A 83 -5.35 -11.52 -0.39
N SER A 84 -5.99 -11.38 -1.55
CA SER A 84 -7.24 -12.05 -1.88
C SER A 84 -7.24 -12.50 -3.34
N TYR A 85 -8.01 -13.56 -3.61
CA TYR A 85 -8.20 -14.11 -4.94
C TYR A 85 -9.69 -14.33 -5.21
N GLY A 86 -10.23 -13.69 -6.24
CA GLY A 86 -11.58 -13.91 -6.72
C GLY A 86 -11.66 -15.23 -7.48
N ALA A 87 -12.67 -16.04 -7.18
CA ALA A 87 -12.92 -17.31 -7.86
C ALA A 87 -14.37 -17.43 -8.33
N GLU A 88 -14.56 -18.13 -9.45
CA GLU A 88 -15.89 -18.54 -9.88
C GLU A 88 -16.50 -19.51 -8.86
N PHE A 89 -17.80 -19.39 -8.63
CA PHE A 89 -18.52 -20.21 -7.65
C PHE A 89 -18.31 -21.72 -7.88
N ASP A 90 -18.43 -22.18 -9.13
CA ASP A 90 -18.27 -23.61 -9.44
C ASP A 90 -16.85 -24.11 -9.20
N LYS A 91 -15.83 -23.28 -9.43
CA LYS A 91 -14.44 -23.62 -9.12
C LYS A 91 -14.23 -23.69 -7.62
N LEU A 92 -14.77 -22.73 -6.88
CA LEU A 92 -14.67 -22.72 -5.41
C LEU A 92 -15.40 -23.91 -4.78
N LYS A 93 -16.59 -24.24 -5.29
CA LYS A 93 -17.41 -25.36 -4.83
C LYS A 93 -16.72 -26.71 -5.08
N ASN A 94 -16.15 -26.91 -6.26
CA ASN A 94 -15.64 -28.21 -6.68
C ASN A 94 -14.14 -28.40 -6.42
N PHE A 95 -13.34 -27.31 -6.38
CA PHE A 95 -11.88 -27.36 -6.31
C PHE A 95 -11.27 -26.30 -5.36
N PRO A 96 -11.74 -26.14 -4.11
CA PRO A 96 -11.31 -25.05 -3.23
C PRO A 96 -9.80 -25.04 -2.97
N ARG A 97 -9.16 -26.21 -2.84
CA ARG A 97 -7.71 -26.33 -2.59
C ARG A 97 -6.82 -25.99 -3.79
N LYS A 98 -7.37 -25.89 -5.01
CA LYS A 98 -6.59 -25.54 -6.20
C LYS A 98 -6.54 -24.03 -6.45
N LEU A 99 -7.26 -23.25 -5.66
CA LEU A 99 -7.40 -21.79 -5.80
C LEU A 99 -6.59 -21.02 -4.75
N ALA A 100 -6.09 -21.71 -3.71
CA ALA A 100 -5.28 -21.15 -2.62
C ALA A 100 -3.80 -21.47 -2.82
#